data_AF-A0A7S3LZI6-F1
#
_entry.id   AF-A0A7S3LZI6-F1
#
_cell.length_a   1.000
_cell.length_b   1.000
_cell.length_c   1.000
_cell.angle_alpha   90.00
_cell.angle_beta   90.00
_cell.angle_gamma   90.00
#
_symmetry.space_group_name_H-M   'P 1'
#
loop_
_entity.id
_entity.type
_entity.pdbx_description
1 polymer ?
#
loop_
_entity_poly.entity_id
_entity_poly.type
_entity_poly.pdbx_seq_one_letter_code
_entity_poly.pdbx_strand_id
1 'polypeptide(L)'
;MSVTSKGNELTVKAPVMNGDYTIFAVEVKESSPSIKVSSVFTSILEPYPAEITQREPQFIRLKDSHYFLSPYATETQKTTVKLASPTVESFTKLAPFTNRGNSLQFGPYENIAPYSASEASVHYLNNFPFAKFSTMTRELEVSHWGSIAVEEIYELQHAGAKLAGGFSRIDYQMMRGGPGASPSFRSVVATLPAQASGIYYRDQIGNISTSTVRHLPDGELELELESRFPIFGGWKTQFYLGYSVPTENWITTDGADRYNLKLDFFTAFDNVWVEDMELKVVLPEGCENIKVNVPYAVEQSSARRFTYLDSELNGGRPVIILRAKNLVSEHDKQVTISYTFAKKRIYVEPLMLVATFFVFFVLCSLLSRTGSAATSTKAKKAATSAAQEETN
;
A
#
# COMPACT_ATOMS: atom_id res chain seq x y z
N MET A 1 -16.23 -6.62 5.79
CA MET A 1 -17.39 -6.67 6.73
C MET A 1 -16.89 -7.20 8.05
N SER A 2 -17.20 -6.54 9.16
CA SER A 2 -16.92 -7.03 10.51
C SER A 2 -18.23 -7.13 11.29
N VAL A 3 -18.34 -8.15 12.14
CA VAL A 3 -19.56 -8.42 12.91
C VAL A 3 -19.17 -8.58 14.36
N THR A 4 -19.81 -7.82 15.25
CA THR A 4 -19.52 -7.83 16.69
C THR A 4 -20.79 -8.07 17.50
N SER A 5 -20.67 -8.80 18.60
CA SER A 5 -21.73 -9.00 19.59
C SER A 5 -21.14 -8.81 20.99
N LYS A 6 -21.74 -7.90 21.78
CA LYS A 6 -21.27 -7.52 23.13
C LYS A 6 -19.77 -7.15 23.20
N GLY A 7 -19.23 -6.59 22.11
CA GLY A 7 -17.82 -6.19 22.00
C GLY A 7 -16.87 -7.29 21.49
N ASN A 8 -17.34 -8.54 21.33
CA ASN A 8 -16.55 -9.62 20.76
C ASN A 8 -16.76 -9.72 19.25
N GLU A 9 -15.68 -9.87 18.48
CA GLU A 9 -15.74 -10.12 17.03
C GLU A 9 -16.22 -11.55 16.77
N LEU A 10 -17.23 -11.70 15.92
CA LEU A 10 -17.81 -12.97 15.51
C LEU A 10 -17.17 -13.44 14.20
N THR A 11 -16.96 -14.74 14.07
CA THR A 11 -16.44 -15.34 12.83
C THR A 11 -17.50 -15.30 11.74
N VAL A 12 -17.20 -14.58 10.66
CA VAL A 12 -18.01 -14.54 9.44
C VAL A 12 -17.50 -15.64 8.49
N LYS A 13 -18.39 -16.52 8.05
CA LYS A 13 -18.04 -17.54 7.04
C LYS A 13 -17.80 -16.90 5.68
N ALA A 14 -17.10 -17.63 4.81
CA ALA A 14 -16.92 -17.22 3.42
C ALA A 14 -18.28 -16.94 2.74
N PRO A 15 -18.39 -15.86 1.95
CA PRO A 15 -19.63 -15.50 1.29
C PRO A 15 -20.09 -16.57 0.30
N VAL A 16 -21.40 -16.75 0.20
CA VAL A 16 -22.04 -17.62 -0.79
C VAL A 16 -22.87 -16.76 -1.73
N MET A 17 -22.64 -16.92 -3.04
CA MET A 17 -23.45 -16.27 -4.07
C MET A 17 -24.77 -17.03 -4.22
N ASN A 18 -25.89 -16.33 -4.13
CA ASN A 18 -27.23 -16.87 -4.35
C ASN A 18 -28.01 -15.93 -5.28
N GLY A 19 -27.93 -16.19 -6.59
CA GLY A 19 -28.48 -15.30 -7.61
C GLY A 19 -27.80 -13.93 -7.57
N ASP A 20 -28.60 -12.88 -7.42
CA ASP A 20 -28.14 -11.49 -7.36
C ASP A 20 -27.61 -11.08 -5.97
N TYR A 21 -27.67 -11.97 -4.97
CA TYR A 21 -27.29 -11.66 -3.60
C TYR A 21 -26.03 -12.39 -3.16
N THR A 22 -25.15 -11.68 -2.47
CA THR A 22 -24.03 -12.26 -1.73
C THR A 22 -24.41 -12.42 -0.26
N ILE A 23 -24.50 -13.66 0.22
CA ILE A 23 -24.94 -13.97 1.57
C ILE A 23 -23.72 -14.28 2.44
N PHE A 24 -23.63 -13.60 3.59
CA PHE A 24 -22.66 -13.86 4.63
C PHE A 24 -23.33 -14.58 5.79
N ALA A 25 -22.80 -15.74 6.19
CA ALA A 25 -23.30 -16.48 7.34
C ALA A 25 -22.46 -16.17 8.59
N VAL A 26 -23.14 -15.83 9.68
CA VAL A 26 -22.53 -15.55 10.98
C VAL A 26 -23.04 -16.58 11.97
N GLU A 27 -22.12 -17.28 12.65
CA GLU A 27 -22.50 -18.22 13.70
C GLU A 27 -22.77 -17.48 15.00
N VAL A 28 -23.95 -17.70 15.57
CA VAL A 28 -24.36 -17.08 16.83
C VAL A 28 -24.88 -18.15 17.77
N LYS A 29 -24.43 -18.12 19.03
CA LYS A 29 -24.75 -19.13 20.05
C LYS A 29 -25.98 -18.77 20.90
N GLU A 30 -26.44 -17.53 20.84
CA GLU A 30 -27.56 -17.03 21.64
C GLU A 30 -28.87 -17.07 20.84
N SER A 31 -30.00 -17.28 21.52
CA SER A 31 -31.34 -17.30 20.90
C SER A 31 -31.87 -15.92 20.51
N SER A 32 -31.43 -14.85 21.18
CA SER A 32 -31.82 -13.46 20.91
C SER A 32 -30.62 -12.52 20.99
N PRO A 33 -29.69 -12.59 20.02
CA PRO A 33 -28.45 -11.82 20.03
C PRO A 33 -28.66 -10.36 19.60
N SER A 34 -27.90 -9.45 20.20
CA SER A 34 -27.72 -8.08 19.68
C SER A 34 -26.43 -8.04 18.87
N ILE A 35 -26.56 -7.82 17.57
CA ILE A 35 -25.46 -7.92 16.59
C ILE A 35 -25.24 -6.55 15.95
N LYS A 36 -23.98 -6.11 15.93
CA LYS A 36 -23.55 -4.93 15.17
C LYS A 36 -22.77 -5.39 13.95
N VAL A 37 -23.28 -5.04 12.77
CA VAL A 37 -22.61 -5.28 11.48
C VAL A 37 -21.99 -3.98 10.99
N SER A 38 -20.73 -4.01 10.60
CA SER A 38 -20.02 -2.90 9.97
C SER A 38 -19.55 -3.31 8.58
N SER A 39 -19.87 -2.50 7.59
CA SER A 39 -19.47 -2.68 6.20
C SER A 39 -18.98 -1.36 5.64
N VAL A 40 -17.86 -1.42 4.94
CA VAL A 40 -17.27 -0.28 4.24
C VAL A 40 -17.38 -0.56 2.75
N PHE A 41 -17.92 0.42 2.03
CA PHE A 41 -18.10 0.36 0.59
C PHE A 41 -17.25 1.44 -0.04
N THR A 42 -16.48 1.06 -1.06
CA THR A 42 -15.71 1.98 -1.90
C THR A 42 -16.52 2.30 -3.15
N SER A 43 -16.27 3.47 -3.75
CA SER A 43 -16.86 3.86 -5.04
C SER A 43 -18.41 3.89 -5.11
N ILE A 44 -19.11 3.93 -3.97
CA ILE A 44 -20.58 4.10 -3.91
C ILE A 44 -21.02 5.56 -4.08
N LEU A 45 -20.12 6.50 -3.78
CA LEU A 45 -20.37 7.93 -3.83
C LEU A 45 -20.08 8.45 -5.24
N GLU A 46 -21.12 8.87 -5.95
CA GLU A 46 -21.00 9.38 -7.32
C GLU A 46 -20.99 10.91 -7.33
N PRO A 47 -20.00 11.58 -7.95
CA PRO A 47 -20.09 13.02 -8.18
C PRO A 47 -21.22 13.34 -9.15
N TYR A 48 -22.08 14.29 -8.76
CA TYR A 48 -23.18 14.78 -9.57
C TYR A 48 -23.33 16.29 -9.35
N PRO A 49 -22.99 17.14 -10.34
CA PRO A 49 -22.54 16.80 -11.70
C PRO A 49 -21.18 16.09 -11.73
N ALA A 50 -20.93 15.32 -12.80
CA ALA A 50 -19.68 14.56 -12.97
C ALA A 50 -18.46 15.45 -13.25
N GLU A 51 -18.71 16.66 -13.74
CA GLU A 51 -17.72 17.67 -14.06
C GLU A 51 -18.11 18.99 -13.39
N ILE A 52 -17.13 19.67 -12.79
CA ILE A 52 -17.29 20.96 -12.12
C ILE A 52 -16.18 21.91 -12.50
N THR A 53 -16.48 23.21 -12.59
CA THR A 53 -15.42 24.21 -12.80
C THR A 53 -14.59 24.38 -11.52
N GLN A 54 -13.40 24.96 -11.65
CA GLN A 54 -12.46 25.13 -10.53
C GLN A 54 -13.07 25.82 -9.29
N ARG A 55 -14.06 26.68 -9.51
CA ARG A 55 -14.71 27.52 -8.49
C ARG A 55 -15.99 26.91 -7.91
N GLU A 56 -16.50 25.86 -8.55
CA GLU A 56 -17.74 25.24 -8.14
C GLU A 56 -17.53 24.29 -6.96
N PRO A 57 -18.48 24.23 -6.04
CA PRO A 57 -18.48 23.23 -4.99
C PRO A 57 -18.83 21.84 -5.57
N GLN A 58 -18.35 20.79 -4.90
CA GLN A 58 -18.64 19.42 -5.30
C GLN A 58 -19.89 18.90 -4.58
N PHE A 59 -20.84 18.41 -5.36
CA PHE A 59 -21.98 17.67 -4.85
C PHE A 59 -21.86 16.19 -5.18
N ILE A 60 -22.30 15.36 -4.24
CA ILE A 60 -22.20 13.91 -4.32
C ILE A 60 -23.61 13.32 -4.18
N ARG A 61 -23.89 12.32 -5.00
CA ARG A 61 -25.10 11.51 -4.95
C ARG A 61 -24.78 10.14 -4.36
N LEU A 62 -25.41 9.83 -3.24
CA LEU A 62 -25.46 8.50 -2.65
C LEU A 62 -26.74 7.81 -3.12
N LYS A 63 -26.60 6.63 -3.75
CA LYS A 63 -27.71 5.74 -4.08
C LYS A 63 -27.65 4.51 -3.19
N ASP A 64 -28.76 4.21 -2.53
CA ASP A 64 -28.90 3.03 -1.66
C ASP A 64 -30.39 2.62 -1.61
N SER A 65 -30.77 1.81 -0.63
CA SER A 65 -32.15 1.45 -0.33
C SER A 65 -32.63 2.10 0.98
N HIS A 66 -33.89 2.54 1.03
CA HIS A 66 -34.52 2.97 2.29
C HIS A 66 -34.63 1.81 3.28
N TYR A 67 -34.84 0.60 2.75
CA TYR A 67 -35.05 -0.62 3.51
C TYR A 67 -33.75 -1.41 3.65
N PHE A 68 -33.56 -2.01 4.82
CA PHE A 68 -32.47 -2.92 5.07
C PHE A 68 -32.69 -4.21 4.27
N LEU A 69 -31.83 -4.43 3.28
CA LEU A 69 -31.88 -5.62 2.45
C LEU A 69 -31.48 -6.85 3.28
N SER A 70 -32.47 -7.65 3.68
CA SER A 70 -32.23 -8.84 4.51
C SER A 70 -33.12 -10.02 4.10
N PRO A 71 -32.67 -11.27 4.32
CA PRO A 71 -33.47 -12.46 4.06
C PRO A 71 -34.55 -12.71 5.13
N TYR A 72 -34.58 -11.87 6.18
CA TYR A 72 -35.52 -11.99 7.28
C TYR A 72 -36.58 -10.89 7.20
N ALA A 73 -37.77 -11.16 7.72
CA ALA A 73 -38.78 -10.12 7.90
C ALA A 73 -38.32 -9.19 9.04
N THR A 74 -38.46 -7.88 8.85
CA THR A 74 -38.10 -6.89 9.87
C THR A 74 -39.36 -6.30 10.50
N GLU A 75 -39.40 -6.28 11.84
CA GLU A 75 -40.53 -5.70 12.58
C GLU A 75 -40.48 -4.17 12.54
N THR A 76 -39.32 -3.59 12.84
CA THR A 76 -39.07 -2.15 12.80
C THR A 76 -37.69 -1.87 12.21
N GLN A 77 -37.59 -0.86 11.35
CA GLN A 77 -36.32 -0.42 10.79
C GLN A 77 -36.23 1.10 10.71
N LYS A 78 -35.03 1.63 10.98
CA LYS A 78 -34.73 3.06 10.93
C LYS A 78 -33.35 3.27 10.31
N THR A 79 -33.28 4.08 9.26
CA THR A 79 -32.03 4.38 8.56
C THR A 79 -31.62 5.82 8.86
N THR A 80 -30.37 6.03 9.27
CA THR A 80 -29.83 7.36 9.56
C THR A 80 -28.60 7.61 8.71
N VAL A 81 -28.70 8.53 7.76
CA VAL A 81 -27.60 8.96 6.90
C VAL A 81 -26.92 10.17 7.55
N LYS A 82 -25.62 10.07 7.81
CA LYS A 82 -24.79 11.20 8.26
C LYS A 82 -24.11 11.83 7.06
N LEU A 83 -24.30 13.13 6.89
CA LEU A 83 -23.83 13.90 5.75
C LEU A 83 -22.57 14.68 6.12
N ALA A 84 -21.74 14.97 5.12
CA ALA A 84 -20.55 15.80 5.27
C ALA A 84 -20.87 17.28 5.55
N SER A 85 -22.06 17.73 5.12
CA SER A 85 -22.53 19.11 5.18
C SER A 85 -24.04 19.14 5.45
N PRO A 86 -24.59 20.20 6.05
CA PRO A 86 -26.04 20.38 6.18
C PRO A 86 -26.73 20.72 4.85
N THR A 87 -25.97 21.08 3.81
CA THR A 87 -26.51 21.47 2.51
C THR A 87 -26.90 20.24 1.69
N VAL A 88 -28.21 20.00 1.58
CA VAL A 88 -28.81 18.94 0.77
C VAL A 88 -29.57 19.56 -0.40
N GLU A 89 -29.25 19.17 -1.62
CA GLU A 89 -29.97 19.63 -2.81
C GLU A 89 -31.27 18.86 -3.01
N SER A 90 -31.19 17.52 -2.98
CA SER A 90 -32.35 16.66 -3.18
C SER A 90 -32.18 15.34 -2.43
N PHE A 91 -33.31 14.77 -2.00
CA PHE A 91 -33.35 13.42 -1.47
C PHE A 91 -34.72 12.79 -1.72
N THR A 92 -34.76 11.46 -1.79
CA THR A 92 -36.00 10.68 -1.94
C THR A 92 -36.87 10.81 -0.69
N LYS A 93 -38.14 11.17 -0.87
CA LYS A 93 -39.07 11.45 0.24
C LYS A 93 -40.02 10.28 0.45
N LEU A 94 -39.58 9.27 1.20
CA LEU A 94 -40.43 8.18 1.67
C LEU A 94 -40.83 8.43 3.14
N ALA A 95 -42.08 8.83 3.37
CA ALA A 95 -42.56 9.12 4.73
C ALA A 95 -42.63 7.84 5.58
N PRO A 96 -42.29 7.90 6.89
CA PRO A 96 -41.80 9.08 7.62
C PRO A 96 -40.31 9.36 7.37
N PHE A 97 -39.95 10.64 7.26
CA PHE A 97 -38.55 11.09 7.19
C PHE A 97 -38.35 12.35 8.03
N THR A 98 -37.12 12.59 8.48
CA THR A 98 -36.74 13.78 9.26
C THR A 98 -35.38 14.27 8.80
N ASN A 99 -35.30 15.55 8.44
CA ASN A 99 -34.04 16.22 8.11
C ASN A 99 -33.62 17.11 9.28
N ARG A 100 -32.44 16.86 9.87
CA ARG A 100 -31.87 17.64 10.98
C ARG A 100 -30.40 17.95 10.70
N GLY A 101 -30.13 19.11 10.12
CA GLY A 101 -28.77 19.58 9.86
C GLY A 101 -27.98 18.58 9.01
N ASN A 102 -26.91 18.01 9.58
CA ASN A 102 -26.04 17.04 8.89
C ASN A 102 -26.57 15.59 8.97
N SER A 103 -27.81 15.35 9.37
CA SER A 103 -28.38 14.01 9.48
C SER A 103 -29.76 13.92 8.84
N LEU A 104 -29.92 12.92 7.98
CA LEU A 104 -31.17 12.55 7.36
C LEU A 104 -31.65 11.21 7.92
N GLN A 105 -32.86 11.16 8.45
CA GLN A 105 -33.45 9.95 9.03
C GLN A 105 -34.64 9.50 8.18
N PHE A 106 -34.65 8.22 7.84
CA PHE A 106 -35.74 7.52 7.16
C PHE A 106 -36.34 6.48 8.11
N GLY A 107 -37.67 6.38 8.11
CA GLY A 107 -38.40 5.54 9.04
C GLY A 107 -38.69 6.22 10.38
N PRO A 108 -39.31 5.50 11.33
CA PRO A 108 -39.43 4.05 11.36
C PRO A 108 -40.38 3.49 10.28
N TYR A 109 -39.97 2.40 9.64
CA TYR A 109 -40.83 1.56 8.80
C TYR A 109 -41.12 0.26 9.54
N GLU A 110 -42.35 -0.24 9.44
CA GLU A 110 -42.81 -1.42 10.17
C GLU A 110 -43.15 -2.58 9.22
N ASN A 111 -42.94 -3.81 9.70
CA ASN A 111 -43.38 -5.07 9.07
C ASN A 111 -42.96 -5.21 7.60
N ILE A 112 -41.65 -5.12 7.33
CA ILE A 112 -41.11 -5.18 5.98
C ILE A 112 -40.75 -6.61 5.62
N ALA A 113 -41.25 -7.07 4.46
CA ALA A 113 -41.06 -8.43 3.98
C ALA A 113 -39.57 -8.70 3.64
N PRO A 114 -39.13 -9.98 3.70
CA PRO A 114 -37.80 -10.38 3.25
C PRO A 114 -37.49 -9.88 1.83
N TYR A 115 -36.23 -9.51 1.60
CA TYR A 115 -35.71 -9.06 0.29
C TYR A 115 -36.44 -7.84 -0.31
N SER A 116 -37.13 -7.04 0.52
CA SER A 116 -37.73 -5.78 0.06
C SER A 116 -36.66 -4.72 -0.22
N ALA A 117 -36.75 -4.06 -1.37
CA ALA A 117 -35.88 -2.95 -1.74
C ALA A 117 -36.72 -1.72 -2.13
N SER A 118 -36.25 -0.52 -1.75
CA SER A 118 -36.87 0.74 -2.13
C SER A 118 -35.77 1.76 -2.40
N GLU A 119 -35.67 2.25 -3.63
CA GLU A 119 -34.60 3.15 -4.05
C GLU A 119 -34.56 4.43 -3.21
N ALA A 120 -33.42 4.67 -2.58
CA ALA A 120 -33.09 5.89 -1.86
C ALA A 120 -31.96 6.62 -2.57
N SER A 121 -32.12 7.92 -2.77
CA SER A 121 -31.07 8.77 -3.32
C SER A 121 -30.94 10.02 -2.49
N VAL A 122 -29.71 10.39 -2.12
CA VAL A 122 -29.40 11.61 -1.37
C VAL A 122 -28.31 12.37 -2.10
N HIS A 123 -28.58 13.62 -2.44
CA HIS A 123 -27.69 14.50 -3.18
C HIS A 123 -27.35 15.72 -2.32
N TYR A 124 -26.08 15.83 -1.92
CA TYR A 124 -25.63 16.76 -0.90
C TYR A 124 -24.24 17.30 -1.19
N LEU A 125 -23.91 18.43 -0.56
CA LEU A 125 -22.62 19.08 -0.69
C LEU A 125 -21.54 18.25 0.01
N ASN A 126 -20.47 17.91 -0.70
CA ASN A 126 -19.33 17.22 -0.11
C ASN A 126 -18.02 17.59 -0.84
N ASN A 127 -17.28 18.54 -0.24
CA ASN A 127 -15.98 19.00 -0.74
C ASN A 127 -14.79 18.23 -0.15
N PHE A 128 -15.01 17.08 0.52
CA PHE A 128 -13.88 16.26 0.96
C PHE A 128 -13.06 15.80 -0.24
N PRO A 129 -11.72 15.78 -0.12
CA PRO A 129 -10.86 15.25 -1.17
C PRO A 129 -11.02 13.74 -1.27
N PHE A 130 -11.53 13.27 -2.40
CA PHE A 130 -11.69 11.84 -2.67
C PHE A 130 -10.37 11.27 -3.20
N ALA A 131 -9.38 11.17 -2.34
CA ALA A 131 -8.09 10.58 -2.66
C ALA A 131 -8.19 9.04 -2.70
N LYS A 132 -7.72 8.45 -3.79
CA LYS A 132 -7.60 6.99 -3.92
C LYS A 132 -6.27 6.59 -4.51
N PHE A 133 -5.82 5.39 -4.18
CA PHE A 133 -4.70 4.75 -4.88
C PHE A 133 -5.25 3.73 -5.87
N SER A 134 -5.13 4.03 -7.16
CA SER A 134 -5.57 3.11 -8.22
C SER A 134 -4.70 1.85 -8.21
N THR A 135 -3.39 2.04 -8.10
CA THR A 135 -2.44 0.93 -7.90
C THR A 135 -1.46 1.30 -6.79
N MET A 136 -1.16 0.34 -5.92
CA MET A 136 -0.12 0.45 -4.92
C MET A 136 0.78 -0.78 -4.98
N THR A 137 2.09 -0.57 -5.14
CA THR A 137 3.10 -1.62 -4.98
C THR A 137 3.94 -1.32 -3.76
N ARG A 138 3.96 -2.23 -2.78
CA ARG A 138 4.80 -2.13 -1.59
C ARG A 138 5.85 -3.22 -1.67
N GLU A 139 7.12 -2.84 -1.69
CA GLU A 139 8.25 -3.75 -1.74
C GLU A 139 9.07 -3.64 -0.46
N LEU A 140 9.31 -4.78 0.19
CA LEU A 140 10.13 -4.88 1.39
C LEU A 140 11.31 -5.76 1.07
N GLU A 141 12.52 -5.21 1.20
CA GLU A 141 13.75 -5.97 1.13
C GLU A 141 14.31 -6.21 2.53
N VAL A 142 14.31 -7.47 2.93
CA VAL A 142 14.76 -7.89 4.26
C VAL A 142 16.25 -8.19 4.22
N SER A 143 17.05 -7.44 4.98
CA SER A 143 18.47 -7.72 5.18
C SER A 143 18.77 -8.12 6.63
N HIS A 144 19.44 -9.27 6.79
CA HIS A 144 19.92 -9.71 8.11
C HIS A 144 21.18 -8.96 8.55
N TRP A 145 21.71 -8.07 7.70
CA TRP A 145 22.77 -7.12 8.07
C TRP A 145 22.27 -5.95 8.93
N GLY A 146 20.96 -5.85 9.18
CA GLY A 146 20.40 -4.98 10.24
C GLY A 146 19.38 -3.93 9.78
N SER A 147 18.98 -3.92 8.52
CA SER A 147 17.97 -2.99 8.00
C SER A 147 16.96 -3.70 7.09
N ILE A 148 15.72 -3.25 7.13
CA ILE A 148 14.68 -3.59 6.17
C ILE A 148 14.40 -2.33 5.37
N ALA A 149 14.62 -2.40 4.05
CA ALA A 149 14.30 -1.30 3.15
C ALA A 149 12.87 -1.48 2.65
N VAL A 150 12.07 -0.43 2.75
CA VAL A 150 10.71 -0.37 2.23
C VAL A 150 10.69 0.62 1.08
N GLU A 151 10.20 0.21 -0.09
CA GLU A 151 9.91 1.08 -1.22
C GLU A 151 8.46 0.88 -1.65
N GLU A 152 7.73 1.98 -1.71
CA GLU A 152 6.31 2.00 -2.02
C GLU A 152 6.08 2.89 -3.24
N ILE A 153 5.31 2.38 -4.19
CA ILE A 153 4.94 3.05 -5.43
C ILE A 153 3.44 3.27 -5.42
N TYR A 154 3.02 4.52 -5.49
CA TYR A 154 1.62 4.92 -5.40
C TYR A 154 1.17 5.59 -6.70
N GLU A 155 0.08 5.10 -7.31
CA GLU A 155 -0.68 5.85 -8.32
C GLU A 155 -1.88 6.52 -7.65
N LEU A 156 -1.70 7.78 -7.26
CA LEU A 156 -2.69 8.61 -6.58
C LEU A 156 -3.63 9.27 -7.59
N GLN A 157 -4.93 9.15 -7.37
CA GLN A 157 -5.97 9.74 -8.19
C GLN A 157 -7.01 10.44 -7.32
N HIS A 158 -7.56 11.57 -7.81
CA HIS A 158 -8.74 12.18 -7.22
C HIS A 158 -10.02 11.64 -7.88
N ALA A 159 -10.82 10.88 -7.13
CA ALA A 159 -12.03 10.20 -7.61
C ALA A 159 -13.30 11.06 -7.62
N GLY A 160 -13.24 12.29 -7.09
CA GLY A 160 -14.35 13.25 -7.13
C GLY A 160 -14.66 13.81 -8.52
N ALA A 161 -15.49 14.85 -8.58
CA ALA A 161 -15.96 15.45 -9.82
C ALA A 161 -14.80 16.00 -10.66
N LYS A 162 -14.78 15.69 -11.95
CA LYS A 162 -13.69 16.07 -12.86
C LYS A 162 -13.64 17.58 -13.04
N LEU A 163 -12.44 18.13 -13.20
CA LEU A 163 -12.29 19.54 -13.52
C LEU A 163 -12.76 19.82 -14.96
N ALA A 164 -13.85 20.58 -15.10
CA ALA A 164 -14.28 21.16 -16.35
C ALA A 164 -13.49 22.44 -16.67
N GLY A 165 -13.04 22.55 -17.91
CA GLY A 165 -12.28 23.71 -18.39
C GLY A 165 -10.80 23.68 -17.99
N GLY A 166 -10.19 24.86 -17.97
CA GLY A 166 -8.76 25.02 -17.67
C GLY A 166 -8.49 25.26 -16.18
N PHE A 167 -7.28 24.91 -15.74
CA PHE A 167 -6.77 25.28 -14.43
C PHE A 167 -6.17 26.70 -14.45
N SER A 168 -6.63 27.54 -13.53
CA SER A 168 -6.11 28.88 -13.28
C SER A 168 -5.40 28.94 -11.93
N ARG A 169 -4.10 29.18 -11.95
CA ARG A 169 -3.28 29.30 -10.72
C ARG A 169 -3.72 30.49 -9.86
N ILE A 170 -4.12 31.60 -10.50
CA ILE A 170 -4.56 32.82 -9.81
C ILE A 170 -5.83 32.51 -9.02
N ASP A 171 -6.81 31.87 -9.67
CA ASP A 171 -8.07 31.50 -9.01
C ASP A 171 -7.83 30.51 -7.87
N TYR A 172 -6.93 29.55 -8.07
CA TYR A 172 -6.56 28.60 -7.03
C TYR A 172 -5.95 29.29 -5.81
N GLN A 173 -5.08 30.28 -6.03
CA GLN A 173 -4.44 31.04 -4.95
C GLN A 173 -5.43 31.96 -4.23
N MET A 174 -6.35 32.60 -4.96
CA MET A 174 -7.41 33.42 -4.37
C MET A 174 -8.40 32.62 -3.52
N MET A 175 -8.57 31.33 -3.83
CA MET A 175 -9.46 30.43 -3.09
C MET A 175 -8.80 29.77 -1.87
N ARG A 176 -7.48 29.87 -1.70
CA ARG A 176 -6.80 29.29 -0.54
C ARG A 176 -7.27 29.97 0.74
N GLY A 177 -7.92 29.19 1.62
CA GLY A 177 -8.36 29.64 2.95
C GLY A 177 -9.73 30.33 2.99
N GLY A 178 -10.47 30.36 1.88
CA GLY A 178 -11.84 30.88 1.83
C GLY A 178 -12.90 29.82 2.23
N PRO A 179 -14.11 30.25 2.63
CA PRO A 179 -15.26 29.35 2.77
C PRO A 179 -15.56 28.65 1.44
N GLY A 180 -15.74 27.33 1.46
CA GLY A 180 -15.95 26.55 0.23
C GLY A 180 -14.65 26.24 -0.51
N ALA A 181 -13.61 25.85 0.24
CA ALA A 181 -12.35 25.37 -0.33
C ALA A 181 -12.60 24.43 -1.51
N SER A 182 -11.85 24.66 -2.59
CA SER A 182 -11.93 23.90 -3.82
C SER A 182 -11.84 22.39 -3.52
N PRO A 183 -12.66 21.54 -4.16
CA PRO A 183 -12.63 20.09 -4.00
C PRO A 183 -11.39 19.49 -4.68
N SER A 184 -10.23 19.86 -4.16
CA SER A 184 -8.90 19.46 -4.57
C SER A 184 -8.03 19.33 -3.33
N PHE A 185 -6.97 18.55 -3.42
CA PHE A 185 -5.99 18.43 -2.36
C PHE A 185 -4.57 18.58 -2.92
N ARG A 186 -3.64 18.89 -2.02
CA ARG A 186 -2.22 19.04 -2.37
C ARG A 186 -1.33 18.18 -1.50
N SER A 187 -1.69 17.96 -0.25
CA SER A 187 -0.97 17.05 0.63
C SER A 187 -1.76 15.79 0.91
N VAL A 188 -1.02 14.71 1.12
CA VAL A 188 -1.45 13.45 1.73
C VAL A 188 -0.53 13.18 2.91
N VAL A 189 -1.09 12.64 4.00
CA VAL A 189 -0.36 12.41 5.24
C VAL A 189 -0.21 10.91 5.44
N ALA A 190 1.02 10.48 5.68
CA ALA A 190 1.36 9.10 6.03
C ALA A 190 1.89 9.04 7.45
N THR A 191 1.59 7.94 8.15
CA THR A 191 2.10 7.65 9.49
C THR A 191 3.12 6.53 9.40
N LEU A 192 4.38 6.85 9.64
CA LEU A 192 5.51 5.93 9.55
C LEU A 192 5.98 5.47 10.94
N PRO A 193 6.61 4.29 11.05
CA PRO A 193 7.20 3.82 12.30
C PRO A 193 8.23 4.81 12.87
N ALA A 194 8.30 4.90 14.20
CA ALA A 194 9.19 5.80 14.95
C ALA A 194 10.66 5.79 14.51
N GLN A 195 11.17 4.61 14.14
CA GLN A 195 12.57 4.38 13.78
C GLN A 195 12.81 4.40 12.26
N ALA A 196 11.85 4.87 11.47
CA ALA A 196 12.05 5.02 10.04
C ALA A 196 13.17 6.05 9.77
N SER A 197 14.10 5.67 8.91
CA SER A 197 15.29 6.44 8.56
C SER A 197 15.51 6.40 7.05
N GLY A 198 16.32 7.32 6.52
CA GLY A 198 16.58 7.39 5.08
C GLY A 198 15.31 7.62 4.24
N ILE A 199 14.36 8.38 4.77
CA ILE A 199 13.08 8.67 4.09
C ILE A 199 13.36 9.49 2.82
N TYR A 200 12.86 9.02 1.69
CA TYR A 200 12.89 9.76 0.44
C TYR A 200 11.51 9.77 -0.23
N TYR A 201 11.23 10.89 -0.88
CA TYR A 201 9.99 11.13 -1.62
C TYR A 201 10.34 11.67 -3.00
N ARG A 202 10.02 10.90 -4.04
CA ARG A 202 10.38 11.20 -5.43
C ARG A 202 9.25 10.83 -6.37
N ASP A 203 9.29 11.36 -7.57
CA ASP A 203 8.47 10.89 -8.69
C ASP A 203 9.37 10.30 -9.79
N GLN A 204 8.80 10.07 -10.97
CA GLN A 204 9.52 9.57 -12.14
C GLN A 204 10.60 10.53 -12.66
N ILE A 205 10.47 11.83 -12.41
CA ILE A 205 11.36 12.88 -12.93
C ILE A 205 12.33 13.43 -11.89
N GLY A 206 12.26 12.95 -10.64
CA GLY A 206 13.26 13.20 -9.61
C GLY A 206 12.67 13.47 -8.24
N ASN A 207 13.49 14.05 -7.37
CA ASN A 207 13.12 14.32 -5.98
C ASN A 207 12.01 15.39 -5.88
N ILE A 208 11.08 15.20 -4.95
CA ILE A 208 10.11 16.22 -4.57
C ILE A 208 10.51 16.73 -3.19
N SER A 209 10.93 18.00 -3.12
CA SER A 209 11.42 18.60 -1.86
C SER A 209 10.32 19.07 -0.91
N THR A 210 9.06 19.10 -1.36
CA THR A 210 7.92 19.55 -0.59
C THR A 210 7.34 18.41 0.26
N SER A 211 8.10 18.00 1.28
CA SER A 211 7.70 17.01 2.28
C SER A 211 8.12 17.47 3.67
N THR A 212 7.27 17.25 4.67
CA THR A 212 7.56 17.61 6.06
C THR A 212 7.43 16.38 6.95
N VAL A 213 8.44 16.13 7.78
CA VAL A 213 8.41 15.07 8.81
C VAL A 213 8.18 15.72 10.16
N ARG A 214 7.25 15.16 10.94
CA ARG A 214 6.93 15.59 12.29
C ARG A 214 6.93 14.38 13.23
N HIS A 215 7.56 14.53 14.38
CA HIS A 215 7.51 13.51 15.43
C HIS A 215 6.22 13.70 16.23
N LEU A 216 5.39 12.66 16.29
CA LEU A 216 4.18 12.66 17.10
C LEU A 216 4.52 12.31 18.57
N PRO A 217 3.73 12.77 19.55
CA PRO A 217 3.93 12.44 20.97
C PRO A 217 3.92 10.94 21.27
N ASP A 218 3.20 10.17 20.45
CA ASP A 218 3.05 8.71 20.59
C ASP A 218 4.28 7.94 20.07
N GLY A 219 5.27 8.66 19.51
CA GLY A 219 6.54 8.12 19.03
C GLY A 219 6.58 7.90 17.51
N GLU A 220 5.45 7.86 16.84
CA GLU A 220 5.35 7.71 15.38
C GLU A 220 5.81 8.96 14.61
N LEU A 221 6.06 8.79 13.32
CA LEU A 221 6.46 9.86 12.40
C LEU A 221 5.31 10.21 11.47
N GLU A 222 4.80 11.43 11.58
CA GLU A 222 3.86 11.98 10.60
C GLU A 222 4.66 12.56 9.42
N LEU A 223 4.41 12.04 8.23
CA LEU A 223 5.02 12.48 6.98
C LEU A 223 3.94 13.13 6.11
N GLU A 224 3.97 14.46 6.04
CA GLU A 224 3.14 15.22 5.10
C GLU A 224 3.85 15.32 3.75
N LEU A 225 3.25 14.74 2.71
CA LEU A 225 3.76 14.75 1.34
C LEU A 225 2.93 15.70 0.50
N GLU A 226 3.52 16.79 0.01
CA GLU A 226 2.87 17.64 -0.98
C GLU A 226 3.19 17.18 -2.40
N SER A 227 2.17 17.08 -3.25
CA SER A 227 2.33 16.89 -4.69
C SER A 227 2.85 18.16 -5.37
N ARG A 228 3.51 18.00 -6.54
CA ARG A 228 4.03 19.14 -7.34
C ARG A 228 2.94 20.12 -7.78
N PHE A 229 1.72 19.62 -7.98
CA PHE A 229 0.55 20.38 -8.39
C PHE A 229 -0.66 19.91 -7.58
N PRO A 230 -1.65 20.80 -7.32
CA PRO A 230 -2.89 20.40 -6.66
C PRO A 230 -3.63 19.37 -7.52
N ILE A 231 -4.14 18.31 -6.89
CA ILE A 231 -4.84 17.23 -7.59
C ILE A 231 -6.33 17.56 -7.57
N PHE A 232 -6.85 17.92 -8.74
CA PHE A 232 -8.28 18.08 -8.99
C PHE A 232 -8.90 16.76 -9.44
N GLY A 233 -10.23 16.65 -9.37
CA GLY A 233 -10.93 15.45 -9.80
C GLY A 233 -10.56 15.01 -11.22
N GLY A 234 -10.32 13.71 -11.37
CA GLY A 234 -9.83 13.09 -12.60
C GLY A 234 -8.32 13.16 -12.81
N TRP A 235 -7.59 14.01 -12.08
CA TRP A 235 -6.13 14.06 -12.18
C TRP A 235 -5.51 12.91 -11.42
N LYS A 236 -4.34 12.50 -11.89
CA LYS A 236 -3.54 11.43 -11.31
C LYS A 236 -2.07 11.80 -11.25
N THR A 237 -1.36 11.26 -10.26
CA THR A 237 0.08 11.40 -10.11
C THR A 237 0.66 10.10 -9.59
N GLN A 238 1.90 9.82 -9.96
CA GLN A 238 2.64 8.69 -9.41
C GLN A 238 3.81 9.21 -8.58
N PHE A 239 4.01 8.62 -7.41
CA PHE A 239 5.17 8.91 -6.58
C PHE A 239 5.71 7.65 -5.91
N TYR A 240 6.94 7.75 -5.45
CA TYR A 240 7.69 6.74 -4.73
C TYR A 240 7.98 7.28 -3.34
N LEU A 241 7.66 6.48 -2.34
CA LEU A 241 8.02 6.71 -0.96
C LEU A 241 8.91 5.55 -0.53
N GLY A 242 10.10 5.83 -0.02
CA GLY A 242 10.93 4.79 0.56
C GLY A 242 11.55 5.22 1.86
N TYR A 243 11.79 4.24 2.72
CA TYR A 243 12.35 4.42 4.04
C TYR A 243 12.95 3.09 4.52
N SER A 244 13.84 3.17 5.51
CA SER A 244 14.48 2.01 6.13
C SER A 244 14.10 1.90 7.60
N VAL A 245 13.83 0.70 8.07
CA VAL A 245 13.55 0.40 9.47
C VAL A 245 14.52 -0.65 10.01
N PRO A 246 14.94 -0.54 11.29
CA PRO A 246 15.76 -1.57 11.91
C PRO A 246 15.05 -2.93 11.95
N THR A 247 15.78 -4.00 11.63
CA THR A 247 15.25 -5.36 11.53
C THR A 247 14.65 -5.87 12.85
N GLU A 248 15.15 -5.40 13.99
CA GLU A 248 14.76 -5.82 15.34
C GLU A 248 13.28 -5.57 15.66
N ASN A 249 12.66 -4.57 15.03
CA ASN A 249 11.26 -4.23 15.30
C ASN A 249 10.28 -5.16 14.59
N TRP A 250 10.65 -5.67 13.42
CA TRP A 250 9.74 -6.40 12.53
C TRP A 250 10.05 -7.89 12.49
N ILE A 251 11.25 -8.32 12.88
CA ILE A 251 11.64 -9.73 12.87
C ILE A 251 11.82 -10.23 14.29
N THR A 252 11.05 -11.25 14.65
CA THR A 252 11.26 -12.03 15.87
C THR A 252 11.94 -13.35 15.55
N THR A 253 12.80 -13.82 16.46
CA THR A 253 13.51 -15.10 16.29
C THR A 253 12.85 -16.16 17.17
N ASP A 254 12.57 -17.33 16.61
CA ASP A 254 12.01 -18.48 17.32
C ASP A 254 13.06 -19.61 17.36
N GLY A 255 13.82 -19.69 18.45
CA GLY A 255 14.96 -20.61 18.54
C GLY A 255 16.20 -20.11 17.78
N ALA A 256 16.97 -21.03 17.20
CA ALA A 256 18.31 -20.71 16.69
C ALA A 256 18.32 -20.06 15.30
N ASP A 257 17.53 -20.57 14.35
CA ASP A 257 17.59 -20.23 12.91
C ASP A 257 16.20 -19.95 12.29
N ARG A 258 15.12 -19.86 13.09
CA ARG A 258 13.77 -19.55 12.59
C ARG A 258 13.46 -18.07 12.83
N TYR A 259 13.03 -17.38 11.80
CA TYR A 259 12.71 -15.96 11.82
C TYR A 259 11.25 -15.76 11.43
N ASN A 260 10.58 -14.84 12.11
CA ASN A 260 9.20 -14.46 11.87
C ASN A 260 9.15 -12.96 11.59
N LEU A 261 8.92 -12.60 10.33
CA LEU A 261 8.70 -11.23 9.90
C LEU A 261 7.21 -10.89 10.09
N LYS A 262 6.92 -9.85 10.85
CA LYS A 262 5.59 -9.27 11.01
C LYS A 262 5.56 -7.91 10.34
N LEU A 263 4.57 -7.69 9.49
CA LEU A 263 4.41 -6.45 8.74
C LEU A 263 2.93 -6.15 8.54
N ASP A 264 2.60 -4.87 8.48
CA ASP A 264 1.24 -4.41 8.18
C ASP A 264 0.98 -4.54 6.67
N PHE A 265 -0.15 -5.15 6.30
CA PHE A 265 -0.46 -5.29 4.88
C PHE A 265 -0.86 -3.96 4.26
N PHE A 266 -1.61 -3.12 4.96
CA PHE A 266 -2.20 -1.91 4.40
C PHE A 266 -1.18 -0.74 4.35
N THR A 267 -1.59 0.33 3.69
CA THR A 267 -0.76 1.53 3.51
C THR A 267 -0.67 2.39 4.77
N ALA A 268 0.39 3.19 4.86
CA ALA A 268 0.60 4.17 5.92
C ALA A 268 -0.28 5.43 5.80
N PHE A 269 -1.07 5.57 4.73
CA PHE A 269 -1.91 6.75 4.49
C PHE A 269 -3.31 6.58 5.08
N ASP A 270 -3.80 7.64 5.72
CA ASP A 270 -5.17 7.72 6.22
C ASP A 270 -6.16 8.25 5.17
N ASN A 271 -7.44 7.91 5.35
CA ASN A 271 -8.57 8.41 4.54
C ASN A 271 -8.44 8.13 3.02
N VAL A 272 -7.75 7.04 2.66
CA VAL A 272 -7.61 6.57 1.29
C VAL A 272 -8.05 5.12 1.17
N TRP A 273 -8.50 4.74 -0.01
CA TRP A 273 -8.69 3.33 -0.36
C TRP A 273 -7.79 2.95 -1.52
N VAL A 274 -7.47 1.66 -1.60
CA VAL A 274 -6.57 1.08 -2.60
C VAL A 274 -7.37 0.14 -3.49
N GLU A 275 -7.39 0.37 -4.80
CA GLU A 275 -8.12 -0.49 -5.75
C GLU A 275 -7.35 -1.79 -6.02
N ASP A 276 -6.09 -1.69 -6.42
CA ASP A 276 -5.20 -2.84 -6.62
C ASP A 276 -3.93 -2.68 -5.78
N MET A 277 -3.66 -3.66 -4.89
CA MET A 277 -2.49 -3.68 -4.02
C MET A 277 -1.62 -4.92 -4.29
N GLU A 278 -0.32 -4.68 -4.47
CA GLU A 278 0.70 -5.72 -4.60
C GLU A 278 1.78 -5.54 -3.52
N LEU A 279 1.89 -6.52 -2.62
CA LEU A 279 2.92 -6.59 -1.61
C LEU A 279 4.01 -7.58 -2.04
N LYS A 280 5.25 -7.11 -2.15
CA LYS A 280 6.44 -7.90 -2.47
C LYS A 280 7.34 -7.97 -1.26
N VAL A 281 7.61 -9.17 -0.76
CA VAL A 281 8.57 -9.38 0.31
C VAL A 281 9.76 -10.14 -0.26
N VAL A 282 10.88 -9.44 -0.41
CA VAL A 282 12.17 -9.99 -0.85
C VAL A 282 12.91 -10.47 0.39
N LEU A 283 12.99 -11.78 0.54
CA LEU A 283 13.76 -12.42 1.61
C LEU A 283 15.23 -12.57 1.19
N PRO A 284 16.15 -12.69 2.16
CA PRO A 284 17.56 -12.93 1.86
C PRO A 284 17.79 -14.26 1.12
N GLU A 285 18.95 -14.37 0.49
CA GLU A 285 19.41 -15.59 -0.14
C GLU A 285 19.53 -16.75 0.87
N GLY A 286 19.25 -17.97 0.42
CA GLY A 286 19.36 -19.18 1.26
C GLY A 286 18.27 -19.33 2.33
N CYS A 287 17.17 -18.56 2.26
CA CYS A 287 16.00 -18.80 3.08
C CYS A 287 15.25 -20.08 2.67
N GLU A 288 14.90 -20.90 3.65
CA GLU A 288 14.20 -22.17 3.47
C GLU A 288 12.90 -22.23 4.30
N ASN A 289 12.03 -23.20 4.01
CA ASN A 289 10.80 -23.48 4.79
C ASN A 289 9.91 -22.24 5.01
N ILE A 290 9.70 -21.45 3.95
CA ILE A 290 8.90 -20.23 3.97
C ILE A 290 7.43 -20.58 4.17
N LYS A 291 6.82 -20.02 5.21
CA LYS A 291 5.38 -20.11 5.52
C LYS A 291 4.81 -18.70 5.59
N VAL A 292 3.75 -18.45 4.85
CA VAL A 292 3.08 -17.15 4.80
C VAL A 292 1.71 -17.29 5.47
N ASN A 293 1.47 -16.50 6.50
CA ASN A 293 0.19 -16.43 7.20
C ASN A 293 -0.45 -15.06 6.95
N VAL A 294 -1.60 -15.08 6.28
CA VAL A 294 -2.34 -13.89 5.84
C VAL A 294 -3.68 -13.80 6.58
N PRO A 295 -4.09 -12.60 7.02
CA PRO A 295 -5.30 -12.43 7.81
C PRO A 295 -6.60 -12.49 6.99
N TYR A 296 -6.52 -12.44 5.66
CA TYR A 296 -7.65 -12.53 4.74
C TYR A 296 -7.23 -13.17 3.42
N ALA A 297 -8.20 -13.51 2.57
CA ALA A 297 -7.97 -14.15 1.28
C ALA A 297 -7.19 -13.19 0.35
N VAL A 298 -6.00 -13.63 -0.07
CA VAL A 298 -5.14 -12.93 -1.03
C VAL A 298 -4.61 -13.91 -2.07
N GLU A 299 -4.33 -13.41 -3.27
CA GLU A 299 -3.63 -14.20 -4.29
C GLU A 299 -2.14 -14.22 -3.95
N GLN A 300 -1.59 -15.41 -3.73
CA GLN A 300 -0.18 -15.60 -3.41
C GLN A 300 0.57 -16.17 -4.61
N SER A 301 1.70 -15.57 -4.95
CA SER A 301 2.67 -16.11 -5.89
C SER A 301 4.09 -15.96 -5.37
N SER A 302 5.03 -16.68 -5.99
CA SER A 302 6.45 -16.63 -5.64
C SER A 302 7.30 -16.35 -6.87
N ALA A 303 8.30 -15.51 -6.72
CA ALA A 303 9.28 -15.21 -7.75
C ALA A 303 10.70 -15.30 -7.16
N ARG A 304 11.71 -15.10 -8.02
CA ARG A 304 13.11 -15.01 -7.62
C ARG A 304 13.69 -13.71 -8.17
N ARG A 305 14.50 -13.03 -7.37
CA ARG A 305 15.20 -11.80 -7.75
C ARG A 305 16.69 -11.97 -7.52
N PHE A 306 17.48 -11.30 -8.35
CA PHE A 306 18.91 -11.15 -8.18
C PHE A 306 19.22 -9.67 -8.04
N THR A 307 19.84 -9.29 -6.93
CA THR A 307 20.37 -7.95 -6.67
C THR A 307 21.89 -7.98 -6.60
N TYR A 308 22.50 -6.96 -6.03
CA TYR A 308 23.93 -6.91 -5.76
C TYR A 308 24.38 -8.08 -4.89
N LEU A 309 25.52 -8.67 -5.25
CA LEU A 309 26.11 -9.82 -4.55
C LEU A 309 25.23 -11.07 -4.54
N ASP A 310 24.20 -11.15 -5.39
CA ASP A 310 23.48 -12.40 -5.61
C ASP A 310 24.03 -13.11 -6.86
N SER A 311 24.02 -14.44 -6.84
CA SER A 311 24.37 -15.26 -8.01
C SER A 311 23.49 -16.50 -8.09
N GLU A 312 23.47 -17.15 -9.26
CA GLU A 312 22.80 -18.45 -9.42
C GLU A 312 23.36 -19.51 -8.46
N LEU A 313 24.65 -19.42 -8.10
CA LEU A 313 25.32 -20.31 -7.15
C LEU A 313 24.73 -20.21 -5.74
N ASN A 314 24.22 -19.03 -5.36
CA ASN A 314 23.60 -18.79 -4.05
C ASN A 314 22.07 -19.00 -4.07
N GLY A 315 21.50 -19.25 -5.24
CA GLY A 315 20.06 -19.46 -5.41
C GLY A 315 19.23 -18.16 -5.41
N GLY A 316 19.84 -16.98 -5.43
CA GLY A 316 19.15 -15.69 -5.44
C GLY A 316 18.18 -15.48 -4.27
N ARG A 317 17.45 -14.36 -4.32
CA ARG A 317 16.50 -13.95 -3.27
C ARG A 317 15.09 -14.44 -3.60
N PRO A 318 14.44 -15.23 -2.71
CA PRO A 318 13.04 -15.57 -2.88
C PRO A 318 12.16 -14.36 -2.63
N VAL A 319 11.22 -14.11 -3.55
CA VAL A 319 10.25 -13.01 -3.46
C VAL A 319 8.87 -13.60 -3.29
N ILE A 320 8.19 -13.20 -2.21
CA ILE A 320 6.79 -13.54 -1.95
C ILE A 320 5.94 -12.38 -2.47
N ILE A 321 4.98 -12.67 -3.33
CA ILE A 321 4.09 -11.66 -3.91
C ILE A 321 2.67 -11.96 -3.44
N LEU A 322 2.06 -10.99 -2.76
CA LEU A 322 0.68 -11.06 -2.28
C LEU A 322 -0.12 -9.97 -2.98
N ARG A 323 -1.22 -10.36 -3.64
CA ARG A 323 -2.12 -9.45 -4.33
C ARG A 323 -3.49 -9.43 -3.68
N ALA A 324 -4.01 -8.24 -3.50
CA ALA A 324 -5.33 -8.01 -2.95
C ALA A 324 -5.98 -6.81 -3.65
N LYS A 325 -7.30 -6.80 -3.65
CA LYS A 325 -8.10 -5.76 -4.29
C LYS A 325 -9.03 -5.11 -3.29
N ASN A 326 -9.35 -3.85 -3.56
CA ASN A 326 -10.34 -3.07 -2.84
C ASN A 326 -10.12 -3.02 -1.32
N LEU A 327 -8.96 -2.50 -0.92
CA LEU A 327 -8.57 -2.38 0.47
C LEU A 327 -8.90 -1.00 1.03
N VAL A 328 -9.19 -1.01 2.33
CA VAL A 328 -9.52 0.17 3.15
C VAL A 328 -8.78 0.03 4.48
N SER A 329 -8.71 1.11 5.26
CA SER A 329 -7.98 1.15 6.54
C SER A 329 -8.38 0.04 7.52
N GLU A 330 -9.62 -0.46 7.50
CA GLU A 330 -10.05 -1.59 8.36
C GLU A 330 -9.41 -2.94 7.99
N HIS A 331 -8.75 -3.04 6.83
CA HIS A 331 -7.94 -4.19 6.43
C HIS A 331 -6.49 -4.09 6.91
N ASP A 332 -6.15 -3.09 7.71
CA ASP A 332 -4.85 -2.97 8.34
C ASP A 332 -4.63 -4.05 9.41
N LYS A 333 -4.27 -5.24 8.93
CA LYS A 333 -3.97 -6.42 9.72
C LYS A 333 -2.58 -6.91 9.37
N GLN A 334 -1.90 -7.46 10.36
CA GLN A 334 -0.54 -7.96 10.22
C GLN A 334 -0.47 -9.25 9.41
N VAL A 335 0.46 -9.31 8.48
CA VAL A 335 0.93 -10.53 7.81
C VAL A 335 2.17 -11.04 8.52
N THR A 336 2.23 -12.36 8.72
CA THR A 336 3.40 -13.02 9.30
C THR A 336 4.04 -13.95 8.29
N ILE A 337 5.34 -13.77 8.04
CA ILE A 337 6.14 -14.61 7.16
C ILE A 337 7.22 -15.29 8.00
N SER A 338 7.12 -16.61 8.12
CA SER A 338 8.07 -17.42 8.88
C SER A 338 9.01 -18.17 7.94
N TYR A 339 10.32 -18.03 8.13
CA TYR A 339 11.33 -18.71 7.31
C TYR A 339 12.51 -19.17 8.17
N THR A 340 13.31 -20.08 7.63
CA THR A 340 14.54 -20.56 8.25
C THR A 340 15.74 -19.96 7.51
N PHE A 341 16.70 -19.43 8.25
CA PHE A 341 17.94 -18.88 7.69
C PHE A 341 19.12 -19.30 8.56
N ALA A 342 20.05 -20.08 7.98
CA ALA A 342 21.22 -20.54 8.71
C ALA A 342 22.23 -19.40 8.88
N LYS A 343 22.55 -19.00 10.12
CA LYS A 343 23.45 -17.86 10.40
C LYS A 343 24.79 -17.91 9.66
N LYS A 344 25.33 -19.11 9.41
CA LYS A 344 26.59 -19.30 8.66
C LYS A 344 26.52 -18.80 7.21
N ARG A 345 25.32 -18.72 6.61
CA ARG A 345 25.12 -18.19 5.25
C ARG A 345 25.49 -16.73 5.12
N ILE A 346 25.47 -15.95 6.21
CA ILE A 346 25.85 -14.52 6.16
C ILE A 346 27.30 -14.31 5.70
N TYR A 347 28.18 -15.31 5.87
CA TYR A 347 29.57 -15.23 5.43
C TYR A 347 29.76 -15.46 3.92
N VAL A 348 28.73 -15.90 3.21
CA VAL A 348 28.82 -16.18 1.76
C VAL A 348 29.08 -14.88 0.98
N GLU A 349 28.30 -13.82 1.21
CA GLU A 349 28.46 -12.55 0.48
C GLU A 349 29.88 -11.95 0.64
N PRO A 350 30.47 -11.82 1.86
CA PRO A 350 31.86 -11.35 1.99
C PRO A 350 32.88 -12.30 1.35
N LEU A 351 32.68 -13.62 1.47
CA LEU A 351 33.62 -14.60 0.90
C LEU A 351 33.62 -14.56 -0.63
N MET A 352 32.47 -14.27 -1.27
CA MET A 352 32.41 -14.07 -2.72
C MET A 352 33.25 -12.88 -3.18
N LEU A 353 33.21 -11.76 -2.44
CA LEU A 353 34.06 -10.61 -2.73
C LEU A 353 35.55 -10.96 -2.57
N VAL A 354 35.91 -11.59 -1.44
CA VAL A 354 37.30 -12.02 -1.18
C VAL A 354 37.79 -12.97 -2.29
N ALA A 355 36.99 -13.96 -2.67
CA ALA A 355 37.33 -14.90 -3.73
C ALA A 355 37.51 -14.18 -5.09
N THR A 356 36.63 -13.24 -5.41
CA THR A 356 36.70 -12.47 -6.67
C THR A 356 37.99 -11.65 -6.76
N PHE A 357 38.31 -10.89 -5.71
CA PHE A 357 39.56 -10.13 -5.66
C PHE A 357 40.79 -11.04 -5.63
N PHE A 358 40.73 -12.15 -4.92
CA PHE A 358 41.82 -13.14 -4.88
C PHE A 358 42.12 -13.70 -6.27
N VAL A 359 41.09 -14.12 -7.02
CA VAL A 359 41.24 -14.60 -8.39
C VAL A 359 41.81 -13.51 -9.29
N PHE A 360 41.34 -12.27 -9.17
CA PHE A 360 41.88 -11.13 -9.91
C PHE A 360 43.39 -10.93 -9.65
N PHE A 361 43.84 -10.95 -8.40
CA PHE A 361 45.26 -10.81 -8.07
C PHE A 361 46.10 -12.01 -8.54
N VAL A 362 45.57 -13.23 -8.44
CA VAL A 362 46.24 -14.43 -8.98
C VAL A 362 46.41 -14.32 -10.49
N LEU A 363 45.38 -13.88 -11.23
CA LEU A 363 45.45 -13.65 -12.67
C LEU A 363 46.50 -12.58 -13.03
N CYS A 364 46.49 -11.44 -12.34
CA CYS A 364 47.51 -10.39 -12.52
C CYS A 364 48.93 -10.92 -12.24
N SER A 365 49.12 -11.73 -11.20
CA SER A 365 50.40 -12.37 -10.88
C SER A 365 50.85 -13.31 -11.99
N LEU A 366 49.97 -14.16 -12.52
CA LEU A 366 50.28 -15.07 -13.64
C LEU A 366 50.61 -14.29 -14.92
N LEU A 367 49.85 -13.23 -15.23
CA LEU A 367 50.11 -12.36 -16.38
C LEU A 367 51.44 -11.62 -16.26
N SER A 368 51.78 -11.10 -15.08
CA SER A 368 53.07 -10.45 -14.86
C SER A 368 54.25 -11.41 -15.06
N ARG A 369 54.10 -12.67 -14.66
CA ARG A 369 55.12 -13.71 -14.84
C ARG A 369 55.30 -14.11 -16.30
N THR A 370 54.22 -14.27 -17.05
CA THR A 370 54.29 -14.58 -18.49
C THR A 370 54.83 -13.41 -19.31
N GLY A 371 54.46 -12.17 -18.97
CA GLY A 371 55.02 -10.95 -19.55
C GLY A 371 56.52 -10.84 -19.29
N SER A 372 56.96 -11.04 -18.05
CA SER A 372 58.38 -10.97 -17.66
C SER A 372 59.22 -12.11 -18.26
N ALA A 373 58.64 -13.31 -18.39
CA ALA A 373 59.27 -14.43 -19.09
C ALA A 373 59.43 -14.14 -20.60
N ALA A 374 58.47 -13.48 -21.24
CA ALA A 374 58.59 -13.09 -22.64
C ALA A 374 59.69 -12.03 -22.87
N THR A 375 59.82 -11.04 -21.98
CA THR A 375 60.91 -10.04 -22.03
C THR A 375 62.26 -10.63 -21.70
N SER A 376 62.36 -11.51 -20.69
CA SER A 376 63.64 -12.15 -20.34
C SER A 376 64.11 -13.11 -21.43
N THR A 377 63.19 -13.79 -22.13
CA THR A 377 63.52 -14.67 -23.24
C THR A 377 63.99 -13.87 -24.46
N LYS A 378 63.36 -12.73 -24.78
CA LYS A 378 63.87 -11.80 -25.81
C LYS A 378 65.25 -11.22 -25.45
N ALA A 379 65.45 -10.82 -24.20
CA ALA A 379 66.73 -10.30 -23.72
C ALA A 379 67.85 -11.35 -23.76
N LYS A 380 67.57 -12.60 -23.35
CA LYS A 380 68.52 -13.71 -23.48
C LYS A 380 68.85 -14.02 -24.94
N LYS A 381 67.85 -14.01 -25.84
CA LYS A 381 68.06 -14.30 -27.27
C LYS A 381 68.91 -13.21 -27.95
N ALA A 382 68.70 -11.94 -27.59
CA ALA A 382 69.52 -10.82 -28.05
C ALA A 382 70.96 -10.84 -27.50
N ALA A 383 71.14 -11.20 -26.21
CA ALA A 383 72.47 -11.33 -25.63
C ALA A 383 73.27 -12.51 -26.23
N THR A 384 72.58 -13.59 -26.60
CA THR A 384 73.22 -14.76 -27.22
C THR A 384 73.63 -14.47 -28.67
N SER A 385 72.86 -13.69 -29.43
CA SER A 385 73.26 -13.27 -30.78
C SER A 385 74.44 -12.31 -30.76
N ALA A 386 74.47 -11.36 -29.81
CA ALA A 386 75.59 -10.43 -29.65
C ALA A 386 76.90 -11.15 -29.28
N ALA A 387 76.84 -12.17 -28.42
CA ALA A 387 78.01 -12.97 -28.05
C ALA A 387 78.55 -13.86 -29.20
N GLN A 388 77.71 -14.25 -30.15
CA GLN A 388 78.12 -14.99 -31.37
C GLN A 388 78.73 -14.07 -32.44
N GLU A 389 78.42 -12.77 -32.44
CA GLU A 389 79.06 -11.78 -33.32
C GLU A 389 80.45 -11.37 -32.84
N GLU A 390 80.75 -11.41 -31.53
CA GLU A 390 82.08 -11.11 -30.99
C GLU A 390 83.08 -12.29 -31.08
N THR A 391 82.65 -13.47 -31.50
CA THR A 391 83.49 -14.69 -31.59
C THR A 391 83.81 -15.15 -33.01
N ASN A 392 83.46 -14.37 -34.03
CA ASN A 392 83.95 -14.47 -35.40
C ASN A 392 84.80 -13.24 -35.74
#